data_AF-A0A914YWF4-F1
#
_entry.id   AF-A0A914YWF4-F1
#
_cell.length_a   1.000
_cell.length_b   1.000
_cell.length_c   1.000
_cell.angle_alpha   90.00
_cell.angle_beta   90.00
_cell.angle_gamma   90.00
#
_symmetry.space_group_name_H-M   'P 1'
#
loop_
_entity.id
_entity.type
_entity.pdbx_description
1 polymer ?
#
loop_
_entity_poly.entity_id
_entity_poly.type
_entity_poly.pdbx_seq_one_letter_code
_entity_poly.pdbx_strand_id
1 'polypeptide(L)'
;MTRSIDDKIPICENFYRHTCGKFHFENPSNPNQLINYKTRLDDGLEKEIHDLLTAPSTQPSFSLQFSKGLFNQCSDFSLRESIGAEPLLSLLRNLPCGPLFPGCNGFNEKAFSWERSSGMMDLYAGNLNIIVFDKDTNSQNPQEIILSFKAPDFSMLLDDSKMRIESLQPQSASEFQALLSVQLKGTIINSTITELFGFRWDKNQQGQLEEMIQLLVNLDEVRNLYYFAFNIQ
;
A
#
# COMPACT_ATOMS: atom_id res chain seq x y z
N MET A 1 13.36 28.00 -19.00
CA MET A 1 11.92 28.26 -19.19
C MET A 1 11.49 28.22 -20.66
N THR A 2 12.27 28.72 -21.62
CA THR A 2 11.92 28.79 -23.05
C THR A 2 11.77 27.44 -23.78
N ARG A 3 12.32 26.34 -23.24
CA ARG A 3 12.27 25.02 -23.91
C ARG A 3 10.90 24.34 -23.84
N SER A 4 10.03 24.70 -22.89
CA SER A 4 8.73 24.05 -22.70
C SER A 4 7.57 24.79 -23.37
N ILE A 5 7.77 26.06 -23.75
CA ILE A 5 6.74 26.96 -24.28
C ILE A 5 6.43 26.61 -25.73
N ASP A 6 5.15 26.43 -26.05
CA ASP A 6 4.63 26.31 -27.40
C ASP A 6 3.96 27.62 -27.86
N ASP A 7 4.74 28.45 -28.55
CA ASP A 7 4.29 29.75 -29.08
C ASP A 7 3.20 29.63 -30.16
N LYS A 8 2.91 28.41 -30.63
CA LYS A 8 1.82 28.15 -31.60
C LYS A 8 0.43 28.18 -30.97
N ILE A 9 0.34 28.09 -29.64
CA ILE A 9 -0.92 28.07 -28.91
C ILE A 9 -1.06 29.41 -28.19
N PRO A 10 -2.09 30.23 -28.45
CA PRO A 10 -2.27 31.48 -27.74
C PRO A 10 -2.46 31.26 -26.23
N ILE A 11 -1.79 32.11 -25.43
CA ILE A 11 -1.87 32.09 -23.96
C ILE A 11 -3.32 32.14 -23.46
N CYS A 12 -4.15 32.98 -24.10
CA CYS A 12 -5.53 33.21 -23.71
C CYS A 12 -6.48 32.05 -24.09
N GLU A 13 -6.06 31.15 -24.98
CA GLU A 13 -6.87 29.99 -25.37
C GLU A 13 -6.58 28.77 -24.48
N ASN A 14 -5.30 28.49 -24.22
CA ASN A 14 -4.91 27.40 -23.35
C ASN A 14 -3.54 27.68 -22.72
N PHE A 15 -3.55 28.36 -21.58
CA PHE A 15 -2.34 28.71 -20.82
C PHE A 15 -1.44 27.49 -20.55
N TYR A 16 -2.04 26.35 -20.20
CA TYR A 16 -1.28 25.13 -19.91
C TYR A 16 -0.58 24.59 -21.15
N ARG A 17 -1.26 24.49 -22.30
CA ARG A 17 -0.63 24.02 -23.53
C ARG A 17 0.37 25.04 -24.10
N HIS A 18 0.12 26.33 -23.92
CA HIS A 18 1.10 27.36 -24.28
C HIS A 18 2.39 27.21 -23.46
N THR A 19 2.29 27.02 -22.15
CA THR A 19 3.47 26.99 -21.27
C THR A 19 4.19 25.65 -21.22
N CYS A 20 3.47 24.53 -21.41
CA CYS A 20 3.97 23.17 -21.24
C CYS A 20 3.88 22.31 -22.52
N GLY A 21 3.36 22.82 -23.63
CA GLY A 21 3.01 22.04 -24.81
C GLY A 21 4.19 21.28 -25.43
N LYS A 22 5.35 21.94 -25.58
CA LYS A 22 6.55 21.29 -26.12
C LYS A 22 7.09 20.21 -25.19
N PHE A 23 7.01 20.42 -23.88
CA PHE A 23 7.47 19.43 -22.90
C PHE A 23 6.73 18.10 -23.05
N HIS A 24 5.40 18.13 -23.17
CA HIS A 24 4.58 16.92 -23.36
C HIS A 24 4.77 16.27 -24.73
N PHE A 25 5.02 17.08 -25.76
CA PHE A 25 5.34 16.56 -27.10
C PHE A 25 6.67 15.80 -27.13
N GLU A 26 7.69 16.34 -26.47
CA GLU A 26 9.02 15.72 -26.38
C GLU A 26 9.08 14.57 -25.37
N ASN A 27 8.09 14.46 -24.48
CA ASN A 27 8.03 13.48 -23.41
C ASN A 27 6.65 12.81 -23.35
N PRO A 28 6.31 11.99 -24.36
CA PRO A 28 5.05 11.28 -24.34
C PRO A 28 5.03 10.33 -23.13
N SER A 29 4.06 10.53 -22.26
CA SER A 29 3.77 9.58 -21.19
C SER A 29 3.34 8.26 -21.80
N ASN A 30 3.72 7.15 -21.16
CA ASN A 30 3.20 5.83 -21.50
C ASN A 30 2.19 5.39 -20.43
N PRO A 31 1.37 4.35 -20.66
CA PRO A 31 0.37 3.91 -19.70
C PRO A 31 0.92 3.54 -18.31
N ASN A 32 2.22 3.22 -18.23
CA ASN A 32 2.89 2.80 -17.01
C ASN A 32 3.67 3.93 -16.32
N GLN A 33 3.81 5.10 -16.96
CA GLN A 33 4.60 6.21 -16.42
C GLN A 33 4.11 7.56 -16.95
N LEU A 34 3.56 8.35 -16.03
CA LEU A 34 3.27 9.77 -16.26
C LEU A 34 4.56 10.57 -16.15
N ILE A 35 5.01 11.13 -17.27
CA ILE A 35 6.21 11.97 -17.32
C ILE A 35 5.79 13.42 -17.11
N ASN A 36 6.20 13.99 -15.98
CA ASN A 36 6.04 15.41 -15.69
C ASN A 36 7.37 15.99 -15.16
N TYR A 37 7.38 17.29 -14.88
CA TYR A 37 8.59 17.97 -14.41
C TYR A 37 9.08 17.43 -13.06
N LYS A 38 8.15 17.07 -12.16
CA LYS A 38 8.50 16.44 -10.88
C LYS A 38 9.14 15.08 -11.09
N THR A 39 8.58 14.22 -11.94
CA THR A 39 9.17 12.90 -12.25
C THR A 39 10.63 13.04 -12.70
N ARG A 40 10.93 14.00 -13.57
CA ARG A 40 12.32 14.24 -14.01
C ARG A 40 13.25 14.73 -12.92
N LEU A 41 12.75 15.54 -11.98
CA LEU A 41 13.53 15.96 -10.82
C LEU A 41 13.79 14.78 -9.89
N ASP A 42 12.76 13.95 -9.66
CA ASP A 42 12.87 12.74 -8.86
C ASP A 42 13.90 11.78 -9.48
N ASP A 43 13.86 11.53 -10.80
CA ASP A 43 14.85 10.71 -11.52
C ASP A 43 16.28 11.23 -11.35
N GLY A 44 16.46 12.55 -11.44
CA GLY A 44 17.77 13.19 -11.23
C GLY A 44 18.28 13.03 -9.80
N LEU A 45 17.39 13.23 -8.83
CA LEU A 45 17.67 13.06 -7.40
C LEU A 45 18.01 11.59 -7.07
N GLU A 46 17.24 10.65 -7.59
CA GLU A 46 17.48 9.21 -7.40
C GLU A 46 18.87 8.81 -7.92
N LYS A 47 19.27 9.35 -9.07
CA LYS A 47 20.61 9.14 -9.62
C LYS A 47 21.71 9.70 -8.70
N GLU A 48 21.54 10.92 -8.19
CA GLU A 48 22.50 11.50 -7.24
C GLU A 48 22.61 10.68 -5.95
N ILE A 49 21.48 10.20 -5.42
CA ILE A 49 21.44 9.31 -4.25
C ILE A 49 22.16 8.00 -4.55
N HIS A 50 21.89 7.39 -5.71
CA HIS A 50 22.57 6.17 -6.14
C HIS A 50 24.10 6.37 -6.19
N ASP A 51 24.55 7.47 -6.78
CA ASP A 51 25.98 7.79 -6.89
C ASP A 51 26.61 7.99 -5.50
N LEU A 52 25.91 8.65 -4.57
CA LEU A 52 26.37 8.81 -3.17
C LEU A 52 26.48 7.48 -2.42
N LEU A 53 25.53 6.57 -2.62
CA LEU A 53 25.48 5.28 -1.95
C LEU A 53 26.50 4.28 -2.53
N THR A 54 26.82 4.38 -3.82
CA THR A 54 27.79 3.50 -4.48
C THR A 54 29.24 4.02 -4.45
N ALA A 55 29.45 5.33 -4.30
CA ALA A 55 30.79 5.90 -4.27
C ALA A 55 31.64 5.33 -3.12
N PRO A 56 32.96 5.12 -3.32
CA PRO A 56 33.86 4.75 -2.23
C PRO A 56 33.95 5.88 -1.19
N SER A 57 34.02 5.52 0.10
CA SER A 57 34.22 6.49 1.18
C SER A 57 35.33 6.00 2.11
N THR A 58 36.31 6.86 2.37
CA THR A 58 37.50 6.54 3.15
C THR A 58 37.24 6.53 4.66
N GLN A 59 36.27 7.30 5.16
CA GLN A 59 35.86 7.35 6.57
C GLN A 59 34.35 7.68 6.69
N PRO A 60 33.45 6.78 6.28
CA PRO A 60 32.02 7.04 6.35
C PRO A 60 31.53 7.08 7.80
N SER A 61 30.63 8.01 8.11
CA SER A 61 29.88 8.02 9.37
C SER A 61 29.08 6.73 9.52
N PHE A 62 28.70 6.37 10.76
CA PHE A 62 27.85 5.19 11.00
C PHE A 62 26.58 5.22 10.15
N SER A 63 25.90 6.37 10.07
CA SER A 63 24.70 6.54 9.25
C SER A 63 24.97 6.26 7.77
N LEU A 64 26.10 6.73 7.23
CA LEU A 64 26.45 6.49 5.83
C LEU A 64 26.79 5.01 5.59
N GLN A 65 27.51 4.37 6.52
CA GLN A 65 27.78 2.93 6.45
C GLN A 65 26.50 2.10 6.45
N PHE A 66 25.57 2.43 7.34
CA PHE A 66 24.28 1.76 7.46
C PHE A 66 23.44 1.92 6.19
N SER A 67 23.30 3.15 5.68
CA SER A 67 22.55 3.41 4.44
C SER A 67 23.15 2.69 3.23
N LYS A 68 24.48 2.66 3.11
CA LYS A 68 25.16 1.90 2.04
C LYS A 68 24.97 0.40 2.18
N GLY A 69 25.03 -0.12 3.40
CA GLY A 69 24.76 -1.53 3.69
C GLY A 69 23.34 -1.94 3.27
N LEU A 70 22.34 -1.15 3.67
CA LEU A 70 20.95 -1.34 3.27
C LEU A 70 20.77 -1.28 1.74
N PHE A 71 21.36 -0.28 1.10
CA PHE A 71 21.29 -0.13 -0.35
C PHE A 71 21.86 -1.37 -1.07
N ASN A 72 23.05 -1.81 -0.68
CA ASN A 72 23.70 -2.98 -1.29
C ASN A 72 22.86 -4.26 -1.12
N GLN A 73 22.24 -4.47 0.05
CA GLN A 73 21.36 -5.62 0.27
C GLN A 73 20.07 -5.55 -0.55
N CYS A 74 19.51 -4.35 -0.74
CA CYS A 74 18.31 -4.16 -1.57
C CYS A 74 18.60 -4.39 -3.06
N SER A 75 19.77 -3.95 -3.53
CA SER A 75 20.22 -4.04 -4.93
C SER A 75 20.77 -5.42 -5.32
N ASP A 76 21.12 -6.28 -4.37
CA ASP A 76 21.56 -7.65 -4.66
C ASP A 76 20.38 -8.56 -5.00
N PHE A 77 20.00 -8.55 -6.28
CA PHE A 77 18.91 -9.37 -6.81
C PHE A 77 19.17 -10.88 -6.61
N SER A 78 20.39 -11.34 -6.88
CA SER A 78 20.75 -12.76 -6.79
C SER A 78 20.61 -13.28 -5.37
N LEU A 79 21.06 -12.52 -4.38
CA LEU A 79 20.88 -12.88 -2.98
C LEU A 79 19.40 -12.95 -2.61
N ARG A 80 18.61 -11.92 -2.98
CA ARG A 80 17.16 -11.89 -2.70
C ARG A 80 16.41 -13.04 -3.36
N GLU A 81 16.75 -13.38 -4.60
CA GLU A 81 16.17 -14.51 -5.32
C GLU A 81 16.52 -15.84 -4.64
N SER A 82 17.78 -16.01 -4.20
CA SER A 82 18.21 -17.22 -3.50
C SER A 82 17.55 -17.44 -2.14
N ILE A 83 17.26 -16.36 -1.42
CA ILE A 83 16.57 -16.38 -0.11
C ILE A 83 15.06 -16.63 -0.29
N GLY A 84 14.48 -16.15 -1.39
CA GLY A 84 13.06 -16.32 -1.69
C GLY A 84 12.14 -15.70 -0.63
N ALA A 85 11.00 -16.34 -0.39
CA ALA A 85 9.97 -15.85 0.54
C ALA A 85 10.24 -16.19 2.02
N GLU A 86 11.33 -16.90 2.34
CA GLU A 86 11.55 -17.44 3.69
C GLU A 86 11.63 -16.37 4.79
N PRO A 87 12.25 -15.17 4.60
CA PRO A 87 12.22 -14.12 5.62
C PRO A 87 10.81 -13.65 5.95
N LEU A 88 9.95 -13.52 4.93
CA LEU A 88 8.55 -13.16 5.11
C LEU A 88 7.81 -14.30 5.84
N LEU A 89 8.01 -15.56 5.43
CA LEU A 89 7.40 -16.70 6.11
C LEU A 89 7.86 -16.82 7.57
N SER A 90 9.13 -16.57 7.85
CA SER A 90 9.66 -16.57 9.21
C SER A 90 9.05 -15.44 10.06
N LEU A 91 8.85 -14.26 9.48
CA LEU A 91 8.17 -13.16 10.16
C LEU A 91 6.72 -13.54 10.49
N LEU A 92 6.01 -14.08 9.51
CA LEU A 92 4.62 -14.51 9.64
C LEU A 92 4.44 -15.62 10.69
N ARG A 93 5.42 -16.53 10.84
CA ARG A 93 5.41 -17.56 11.91
C ARG A 93 5.55 -16.99 13.33
N ASN A 94 6.07 -15.77 13.48
CA ASN A 94 6.19 -15.10 14.78
C ASN A 94 4.92 -14.33 15.17
N LEU A 95 3.99 -14.14 14.24
CA LEU A 95 2.67 -13.63 14.57
C LEU A 95 1.88 -14.70 15.34
N PRO A 96 0.88 -14.31 16.16
CA PRO A 96 0.08 -15.27 16.90
C PRO A 96 -0.56 -16.23 15.90
N CYS A 97 -0.55 -17.53 16.23
CA CYS A 97 -1.13 -18.54 15.35
C CYS A 97 -2.52 -18.10 14.90
N GLY A 98 -2.76 -18.17 13.60
CA GLY A 98 -4.03 -17.86 12.97
C GLY A 98 -4.42 -18.97 11.99
N PRO A 99 -5.68 -18.98 11.51
CA PRO A 99 -6.20 -20.03 10.64
C PRO A 99 -5.50 -20.09 9.27
N LEU A 100 -4.73 -19.06 8.91
CA LEU A 100 -4.03 -18.93 7.64
C LEU A 100 -2.68 -19.67 7.58
N PHE A 101 -2.23 -20.34 8.64
CA PHE A 101 -0.97 -21.09 8.63
C PHE A 101 -1.22 -22.59 8.73
N PRO A 102 -0.87 -23.38 7.69
CA PRO A 102 -1.03 -24.85 7.70
C PRO A 102 -0.29 -25.57 8.84
N GLY A 103 0.71 -24.92 9.46
CA GLY A 103 1.44 -25.42 10.62
C GLY A 103 0.81 -25.11 11.98
N CYS A 104 -0.23 -24.28 12.04
CA CYS A 104 -0.89 -23.91 13.29
C CYS A 104 -1.98 -24.93 13.67
N ASN A 105 -1.56 -26.11 14.12
CA ASN A 105 -2.46 -27.18 14.58
C ASN A 105 -3.09 -26.93 15.97
N GLY A 106 -2.93 -25.71 16.52
CA GLY A 106 -3.28 -25.39 17.91
C GLY A 106 -3.86 -23.99 18.10
N PHE A 107 -4.52 -23.44 17.08
CA PHE A 107 -5.25 -22.18 17.24
C PHE A 107 -6.25 -22.33 18.40
N ASN A 108 -6.03 -21.58 19.47
CA ASN A 108 -6.92 -21.55 20.62
C ASN A 108 -7.64 -20.21 20.62
N GLU A 109 -8.89 -20.22 20.15
CA GLU A 109 -9.76 -19.05 20.10
C GLU A 109 -9.85 -18.32 21.45
N LYS A 110 -9.77 -19.04 22.58
CA LYS A 110 -9.89 -18.47 23.93
C LYS A 110 -8.60 -17.82 24.42
N ALA A 111 -7.47 -18.20 23.83
CA ALA A 111 -6.16 -17.61 24.14
C ALA A 111 -5.75 -16.55 23.10
N PHE A 112 -6.46 -16.46 21.98
CA PHE A 112 -6.20 -15.48 20.95
C PHE A 112 -6.69 -14.10 21.39
N SER A 113 -5.78 -13.12 21.45
CA SER A 113 -6.15 -11.71 21.58
C SER A 113 -5.96 -11.06 20.22
N TRP A 114 -7.07 -10.57 19.68
CA TRP A 114 -7.05 -9.81 18.45
C TRP A 114 -6.31 -8.48 18.63
N GLU A 115 -6.47 -7.82 19.78
CA GLU A 115 -5.82 -6.53 20.09
C GLU A 115 -4.29 -6.68 20.12
N ARG A 116 -3.79 -7.77 20.70
CA ARG A 116 -2.35 -8.08 20.66
C ARG A 116 -1.89 -8.36 19.25
N SER A 117 -2.68 -9.09 18.47
CA SER A 117 -2.36 -9.43 17.09
C SER A 117 -2.34 -8.18 16.20
N SER A 118 -3.34 -7.30 16.32
CA SER A 118 -3.40 -6.03 15.60
C SER A 118 -2.28 -5.10 16.03
N GLY A 119 -1.97 -5.00 17.32
CA GLY A 119 -0.83 -4.20 17.81
C GLY A 119 0.52 -4.69 17.30
N MET A 120 0.73 -6.01 17.17
CA MET A 120 1.96 -6.54 16.56
C MET A 120 1.96 -6.36 15.03
N MET A 121 0.80 -6.46 14.38
CA MET A 121 0.68 -6.18 12.95
C MET A 121 0.96 -4.72 12.61
N ASP A 122 0.66 -3.77 13.49
CA ASP A 122 1.00 -2.36 13.29
C ASP A 122 2.51 -2.16 13.03
N LEU A 123 3.36 -2.88 13.77
CA LEU A 123 4.81 -2.84 13.61
C LEU A 123 5.28 -3.34 12.23
N TYR A 124 4.56 -4.30 11.63
CA TYR A 124 4.99 -4.98 10.41
C TYR A 124 4.27 -4.51 9.14
N ALA A 125 3.00 -4.16 9.27
CA ALA A 125 2.10 -3.86 8.17
C ALA A 125 1.74 -2.37 8.09
N GLY A 126 1.95 -1.60 9.17
CA GLY A 126 1.65 -0.17 9.24
C GLY A 126 0.23 0.13 8.75
N ASN A 127 0.13 0.91 7.66
CA ASN A 127 -1.15 1.33 7.07
C ASN A 127 -1.99 0.19 6.49
N LEU A 128 -1.46 -1.04 6.38
CA LEU A 128 -2.20 -2.22 5.93
C LEU A 128 -2.91 -2.97 7.08
N ASN A 129 -2.84 -2.44 8.30
CA ASN A 129 -3.55 -2.99 9.46
C ASN A 129 -5.03 -2.57 9.47
N ILE A 130 -5.90 -3.36 10.11
CA ILE A 130 -7.34 -3.04 10.23
C ILE A 130 -7.58 -1.86 11.18
N ILE A 131 -6.77 -1.74 12.24
CA ILE A 131 -6.68 -0.52 13.04
C ILE A 131 -5.36 0.16 12.68
N VAL A 132 -5.45 1.34 12.10
CA VAL A 132 -4.30 2.21 11.89
C VAL A 132 -4.34 3.30 12.96
N PHE A 133 -3.29 3.39 13.77
CA PHE A 133 -3.13 4.46 14.73
C PHE A 133 -1.74 5.07 14.62
N ASP A 134 -1.64 6.37 14.87
CA ASP A 134 -0.36 7.08 14.82
C ASP A 134 -0.36 8.25 15.80
N LYS A 135 0.83 8.71 16.15
CA LYS A 135 1.01 9.95 16.89
C LYS A 135 0.74 11.11 15.95
N ASP A 136 -0.13 12.01 16.38
CA ASP A 136 -0.41 13.26 15.68
C ASP A 136 -0.27 14.44 16.62
N THR A 137 -0.23 15.64 16.08
CA THR A 137 -0.27 16.89 16.85
C THR A 137 -1.71 17.36 17.00
N ASN A 138 -2.07 17.86 18.19
CA ASN A 138 -3.38 18.45 18.38
C ASN A 138 -3.51 19.72 17.51
N SER A 139 -4.51 19.78 16.64
CA SER A 139 -4.76 20.92 15.75
C SER A 139 -5.03 22.23 16.49
N GLN A 140 -5.53 22.15 17.72
CA GLN A 140 -5.76 23.30 18.60
C GLN A 140 -4.54 23.65 19.46
N ASN A 141 -3.65 22.69 19.70
CA ASN A 141 -2.44 22.87 20.49
C ASN A 141 -1.27 22.04 19.93
N PRO A 142 -0.46 22.59 19.00
CA PRO A 142 0.60 21.83 18.33
C PRO A 142 1.73 21.29 19.24
N GLN A 143 1.78 21.72 20.51
CA GLN A 143 2.73 21.20 21.50
C GLN A 143 2.25 19.89 22.15
N GLU A 144 0.99 19.52 21.95
CA GLU A 144 0.38 18.32 22.50
C GLU A 144 0.36 17.21 21.45
N ILE A 145 0.85 16.03 21.85
CA ILE A 145 0.82 14.82 21.04
C ILE A 145 -0.43 14.04 21.39
N ILE A 146 -1.20 13.67 20.38
CA ILE A 146 -2.44 12.91 20.49
C ILE A 146 -2.29 11.56 19.79
N LEU A 147 -3.14 10.60 20.17
CA LEU A 147 -3.30 9.35 19.43
C LEU A 147 -4.38 9.55 18.37
N SER A 148 -3.99 9.48 17.11
CA SER A 148 -4.92 9.52 15.98
C SER A 148 -5.25 8.10 15.54
N PHE A 149 -6.51 7.87 15.18
CA PHE A 149 -6.97 6.65 14.54
C PHE A 149 -7.45 6.97 13.13
N LYS A 150 -7.04 6.14 12.19
CA LYS A 150 -7.39 6.26 10.77
C LYS A 150 -8.09 4.98 10.34
N ALA A 151 -9.05 5.12 9.44
CA ALA A 151 -9.64 3.96 8.78
C ALA A 151 -8.55 3.22 7.97
N PRO A 152 -8.63 1.89 7.88
CA PRO A 152 -7.70 1.10 7.08
C PRO A 152 -7.78 1.47 5.60
N ASP A 153 -6.64 1.41 4.91
CA ASP A 153 -6.59 1.63 3.46
C ASP A 153 -6.57 0.29 2.72
N PHE A 154 -7.72 -0.08 2.17
CA PHE A 154 -7.87 -1.29 1.35
C PHE A 154 -7.74 -1.03 -0.16
N SER A 155 -7.25 0.14 -0.58
CA SER A 155 -7.10 0.49 -2.00
C SER A 155 -6.34 -0.55 -2.81
N MET A 156 -5.23 -1.08 -2.26
CA MET A 156 -4.43 -2.12 -2.93
C MET A 156 -5.21 -3.42 -3.18
N LEU A 157 -6.24 -3.70 -2.38
CA LEU A 157 -7.06 -4.90 -2.51
C LEU A 157 -8.32 -4.64 -3.34
N LEU A 158 -8.92 -3.46 -3.19
CA LEU A 158 -10.27 -3.17 -3.67
C LEU A 158 -10.30 -2.36 -4.96
N ASP A 159 -9.35 -1.46 -5.23
CA ASP A 159 -9.49 -0.45 -6.29
C ASP A 159 -9.63 -1.07 -7.68
N ASP A 160 -8.84 -2.09 -7.99
CA ASP A 160 -8.96 -2.83 -9.25
C ASP A 160 -10.34 -3.47 -9.42
N SER A 161 -10.90 -4.00 -8.33
CA SER A 161 -12.23 -4.59 -8.34
C SER A 161 -13.31 -3.51 -8.47
N LYS A 162 -13.18 -2.40 -7.74
CA LYS A 162 -14.08 -1.25 -7.81
C LYS A 162 -14.13 -0.66 -9.21
N MET A 163 -12.98 -0.36 -9.82
CA MET A 163 -12.90 0.18 -11.18
C MET A 163 -13.61 -0.73 -12.20
N ARG A 164 -13.48 -2.05 -12.06
CA ARG A 164 -14.21 -3.02 -12.90
C ARG A 164 -15.71 -2.96 -12.67
N ILE A 165 -16.17 -2.90 -11.43
CA ILE A 165 -17.60 -2.82 -11.13
C ILE A 165 -18.19 -1.46 -11.56
N GLU A 166 -17.48 -0.35 -11.38
CA GLU A 166 -17.90 0.97 -11.84
C GLU A 166 -18.10 1.00 -13.36
N SER A 167 -17.25 0.29 -14.12
CA SER A 167 -17.40 0.17 -15.57
C SER A 167 -18.69 -0.54 -16.00
N LEU A 168 -19.31 -1.32 -15.11
CA LEU A 168 -20.60 -1.98 -15.34
C LEU A 168 -21.81 -1.07 -15.09
N GLN A 169 -21.58 0.16 -14.59
CA GLN A 169 -22.63 1.15 -14.31
C GLN A 169 -23.76 0.64 -13.41
N PRO A 170 -23.46 0.23 -12.16
CA PRO A 170 -24.48 -0.26 -11.24
C PRO A 170 -25.52 0.83 -10.95
N GLN A 171 -26.78 0.42 -10.83
CA GLN A 171 -27.93 1.30 -10.70
C GLN A 171 -28.15 1.77 -9.26
N SER A 172 -27.50 1.14 -8.28
CA SER A 172 -27.60 1.48 -6.86
C SER A 172 -26.33 1.14 -6.08
N ALA A 173 -26.17 1.75 -4.90
CA ALA A 173 -25.09 1.40 -3.97
C ALA A 173 -25.16 -0.07 -3.52
N SER A 174 -26.36 -0.60 -3.27
CA SER A 174 -26.56 -2.01 -2.92
C SER A 174 -26.13 -2.96 -4.04
N GLU A 175 -26.42 -2.60 -5.29
CA GLU A 175 -25.97 -3.37 -6.46
C GLU A 175 -24.44 -3.32 -6.60
N PHE A 176 -23.83 -2.15 -6.42
CA PHE A 176 -22.38 -2.00 -6.41
C PHE A 176 -21.72 -2.89 -5.35
N GLN A 177 -22.20 -2.85 -4.11
CA GLN A 177 -21.68 -3.68 -3.01
C GLN A 177 -21.81 -5.17 -3.32
N ALA A 178 -22.97 -5.62 -3.82
CA ALA A 178 -23.20 -7.02 -4.14
C ALA A 178 -22.24 -7.51 -5.24
N LEU A 179 -22.07 -6.72 -6.30
CA LEU A 179 -21.14 -7.02 -7.39
C LEU A 179 -19.68 -7.01 -6.92
N LEU A 180 -19.31 -6.07 -6.06
CA LEU A 180 -17.97 -6.00 -5.46
C LEU A 180 -17.68 -7.24 -4.62
N SER A 181 -18.60 -7.67 -3.75
CA SER A 181 -18.44 -8.88 -2.93
C SER A 181 -18.26 -10.13 -3.79
N VAL A 182 -19.02 -10.27 -4.88
CA VAL A 182 -18.88 -11.39 -5.84
C VAL A 182 -17.52 -11.36 -6.53
N GLN A 183 -17.08 -10.19 -7.00
CA GLN A 183 -15.79 -10.02 -7.66
C GLN A 183 -14.62 -10.35 -6.72
N LEU A 184 -14.66 -9.87 -5.47
CA LEU A 184 -13.63 -10.16 -4.46
C LEU A 184 -13.57 -11.64 -4.14
N LYS A 185 -14.73 -12.30 -4.00
CA LYS A 185 -14.79 -13.75 -3.79
C LYS A 185 -14.12 -14.51 -4.93
N GLY A 186 -14.40 -14.11 -6.17
CA GLY A 186 -13.76 -14.67 -7.36
C GLY A 186 -12.24 -14.48 -7.34
N THR A 187 -11.77 -13.26 -7.07
CA THR A 187 -10.34 -12.95 -7.00
C THR A 187 -9.64 -13.73 -5.91
N ILE A 188 -10.15 -13.74 -4.68
CA ILE A 188 -9.50 -14.39 -3.53
C ILE A 188 -9.44 -15.90 -3.72
N ILE A 189 -10.54 -16.54 -4.15
CA ILE A 189 -10.60 -17.99 -4.37
C ILE A 189 -9.73 -18.43 -5.56
N ASN A 190 -9.63 -17.62 -6.61
CA ASN A 190 -8.90 -17.95 -7.83
C ASN A 190 -7.43 -17.51 -7.81
N SER A 191 -6.99 -16.76 -6.79
CA SER A 191 -5.66 -16.15 -6.75
C SER A 191 -4.56 -17.08 -6.23
N THR A 192 -3.32 -16.64 -6.49
CA THR A 192 -2.03 -17.07 -5.94
C THR A 192 -2.05 -17.43 -4.44
N ILE A 193 -3.02 -16.99 -3.65
CA ILE A 193 -3.19 -17.38 -2.24
C ILE A 193 -3.42 -18.90 -2.08
N THR A 194 -4.23 -19.51 -2.93
CA THR A 194 -4.47 -20.96 -2.89
C THR A 194 -3.20 -21.73 -3.25
N GLU A 195 -2.37 -21.21 -4.16
CA GLU A 195 -1.09 -21.81 -4.55
C GLU A 195 0.03 -21.58 -3.52
N LEU A 196 0.16 -20.37 -2.98
CA LEU A 196 1.20 -19.99 -2.02
C LEU A 196 1.01 -20.61 -0.65
N PHE A 197 -0.24 -20.73 -0.20
CA PHE A 197 -0.56 -21.21 1.15
C PHE A 197 -1.17 -22.62 1.15
N GLY A 198 -1.40 -23.23 -0.02
CA GLY A 198 -1.94 -24.59 -0.13
C GLY A 198 -3.37 -24.75 0.39
N PHE A 199 -4.12 -23.64 0.53
CA PHE A 199 -5.48 -23.67 1.07
C PHE A 199 -6.47 -24.30 0.10
N ARG A 200 -7.07 -25.43 0.50
CA ARG A 200 -8.30 -25.93 -0.11
C ARG A 200 -9.49 -25.45 0.71
N TRP A 201 -10.21 -24.47 0.17
CA TRP A 201 -11.43 -23.91 0.79
C TRP A 201 -12.50 -25.01 0.95
N ASP A 202 -12.76 -25.44 2.19
CA ASP A 202 -13.91 -26.29 2.52
C ASP A 202 -15.19 -25.46 2.74
N LYS A 203 -16.33 -26.13 2.98
CA LYS A 203 -17.63 -25.46 3.15
C LYS A 203 -17.68 -24.50 4.36
N ASN A 204 -16.97 -24.80 5.45
CA ASN A 204 -16.95 -23.92 6.62
C ASN A 204 -16.07 -22.69 6.36
N GLN A 205 -14.97 -22.88 5.64
CA GLN A 205 -14.06 -21.80 5.26
C GLN A 205 -14.67 -20.85 4.22
N GLN A 206 -15.59 -21.35 3.36
CA GLN A 206 -16.34 -20.51 2.44
C GLN A 206 -17.27 -19.50 3.14
N GLY A 207 -17.90 -19.91 4.26
CA GLY A 207 -18.72 -18.99 5.07
C GLY A 207 -17.88 -17.90 5.73
N GLN A 208 -16.72 -18.27 6.29
CA GLN A 208 -15.78 -17.31 6.88
C GLN A 208 -15.23 -16.32 5.84
N LEU A 209 -15.00 -16.79 4.62
CA LEU A 209 -14.57 -15.94 3.51
C LEU A 209 -15.65 -14.90 3.14
N GLU A 210 -16.93 -15.29 3.13
CA GLU A 210 -18.03 -14.37 2.86
C GLU A 210 -18.15 -13.30 3.96
N GLU A 211 -18.05 -13.70 5.23
CA GLU A 211 -18.05 -12.76 6.36
C GLU A 211 -16.88 -11.78 6.28
N MET A 212 -15.69 -12.27 5.95
CA MET A 212 -14.49 -11.43 5.77
C MET A 212 -14.67 -10.43 4.62
N ILE A 213 -15.18 -10.88 3.46
CA ILE A 213 -15.44 -10.00 2.32
C ILE A 213 -16.45 -8.92 2.69
N GLN A 214 -17.54 -9.28 3.37
CA GLN A 214 -18.53 -8.30 3.80
C GLN A 214 -17.93 -7.30 4.79
N LEU A 215 -17.10 -7.74 5.73
CA LEU A 215 -16.38 -6.86 6.64
C LEU A 215 -15.48 -5.88 5.88
N LEU A 216 -14.72 -6.34 4.88
CA LEU A 216 -13.84 -5.49 4.08
C LEU A 216 -14.62 -4.41 3.32
N VAL A 217 -15.73 -4.78 2.68
CA VAL A 217 -16.60 -3.82 1.96
C VAL A 217 -17.19 -2.79 2.94
N ASN A 218 -17.67 -3.23 4.10
CA ASN A 218 -18.24 -2.32 5.10
C ASN A 218 -17.19 -1.35 5.66
N LEU A 219 -15.97 -1.83 5.94
CA LEU A 219 -14.90 -0.97 6.46
C LEU A 219 -14.44 0.06 5.45
N ASP A 220 -14.40 -0.31 4.16
CA ASP A 220 -14.05 0.60 3.07
C ASP A 220 -15.07 1.75 2.92
N GLU A 221 -16.35 1.49 3.16
CA GLU A 221 -17.37 2.55 3.18
C GLU A 221 -17.17 3.57 4.29
N VAL A 222 -16.76 3.10 5.48
CA VAL A 222 -16.52 3.94 6.65
C VAL A 222 -15.29 4.83 6.46
N ARG A 223 -14.33 4.44 5.60
CA ARG A 223 -13.13 5.23 5.28
C ARG A 223 -13.44 6.67 4.86
N ASN A 224 -14.56 6.88 4.17
CA ASN A 224 -14.94 8.21 3.69
C ASN A 224 -15.60 9.09 4.76
N LEU A 225 -15.83 8.58 5.98
CA LEU A 225 -16.76 9.20 6.93
C LEU A 225 -16.13 9.68 8.25
N TYR A 226 -14.97 9.15 8.71
CA TYR A 226 -14.50 9.48 10.07
C TYR A 226 -12.96 9.53 10.26
N TYR A 227 -12.53 10.59 10.97
CA TYR A 227 -11.25 10.70 11.68
C TYR A 227 -11.55 10.75 13.18
N PHE A 228 -10.88 9.92 14.00
CA PHE A 228 -11.04 9.94 15.46
C PHE A 228 -9.69 10.26 16.13
N ALA A 229 -9.71 11.18 17.10
CA ALA A 229 -8.54 11.60 17.85
C ALA A 229 -8.79 11.49 19.36
N PHE A 230 -7.83 10.91 20.09
CA PHE A 230 -7.88 10.76 21.55
C PHE A 230 -6.64 11.39 22.18
N ASN A 231 -6.83 11.99 23.35
CA ASN A 231 -5.74 12.61 24.09
C ASN A 231 -4.97 11.56 24.89
N ILE A 232 -3.63 11.58 24.83
CA ILE A 232 -2.78 10.67 25.60
C ILE A 232 -2.30 11.45 26.83
N GLN A 233 -2.94 11.22 27.98
CA GLN A 233 -2.49 11.75 29.27
C GLN A 233 -1.35 10.90 29.87
#